data_AF-A0A133KI12-F1
#
_entry.id   AF-A0A133KI12-F1
#
_cell.length_a   1.000
_cell.length_b   1.000
_cell.length_c   1.000
_cell.angle_alpha   90.00
_cell.angle_beta   90.00
_cell.angle_gamma   90.00
#
_symmetry.space_group_name_H-M   'P 1'
#
loop_
_entity.id
_entity.type
_entity.pdbx_description
1 polymer ?
#
loop_
_entity_poly.entity_id
_entity_poly.type
_entity_poly.pdbx_seq_one_letter_code
_entity_poly.pdbx_strand_id
1 'polypeptide(L)'
;MKKIEVFEVDELSFSPNFIENTDDSIYLFGESFLGHPMNIPLSQDLLSKHVLILGNIGSGKTNVFFQILDQLSSRIKKDDVIIIFDTKGEFYESFYKAGDIVISNDGTATGRDGEDYWNIFREIDDDKLEESIMEIASTFFEGKISSTTQKFFPMAAKDIFAAILTHFYRSKDKIEVNNALLREFLDIGSADLIRKMLSQHEDLANLISYIDNDKSGQTQGVLSELQQAVREILIGNFKKEGSLSIRDAVRNKDGRKIFVEYDLASGKVLSPIYTLLFDLAIKQALSRKKSQGNVYFIIDEFSLLPNLSHLNDAINFGRSLGVKFIIGVQNIEQIYDSYKEYQARSILSGLLTSICFKVNEESSRKFIKDLYGRNRKKDTFISAIQNRGIVEQVRDSNVVEDWNISNLKVGEAIIGLANSNPFLYKFKKSK
;
A
#
# COMPACT_ATOMS: atom_id res chain seq x y z
N MET A 1 39.80 -2.68 32.40
CA MET A 1 39.46 -3.09 31.02
C MET A 1 38.15 -3.86 31.09
N LYS A 2 37.09 -3.40 30.39
CA LYS A 2 35.78 -4.06 30.34
C LYS A 2 35.67 -4.77 28.99
N LYS A 3 35.50 -6.08 28.99
CA LYS A 3 35.24 -6.89 27.78
C LYS A 3 33.77 -7.29 27.81
N ILE A 4 33.07 -7.10 26.69
CA ILE A 4 31.66 -7.50 26.54
C ILE A 4 31.63 -8.58 25.49
N GLU A 5 31.11 -9.75 25.84
CA GLU A 5 30.93 -10.88 24.92
C GLU A 5 29.44 -11.22 24.83
N VAL A 6 28.92 -11.46 23.63
CA VAL A 6 27.58 -12.02 23.44
C VAL A 6 27.71 -13.53 23.67
N PHE A 7 26.97 -14.06 24.64
CA PHE A 7 27.17 -15.43 25.13
C PHE A 7 26.12 -16.41 24.58
N GLU A 8 24.95 -15.91 24.19
CA GLU A 8 23.85 -16.68 23.58
C GLU A 8 23.04 -15.74 22.67
N VAL A 9 22.58 -16.24 21.50
CA VAL A 9 21.63 -15.58 20.56
C VAL A 9 22.27 -14.59 19.57
N ASP A 10 21.47 -14.16 18.58
CA ASP A 10 21.78 -13.22 17.50
C ASP A 10 22.46 -11.92 18.00
N GLU A 11 23.23 -11.28 17.12
CA GLU A 11 23.93 -10.02 17.39
C GLU A 11 23.81 -9.04 16.22
N LEU A 12 23.87 -7.75 16.52
CA LEU A 12 23.99 -6.72 15.48
C LEU A 12 25.42 -6.72 14.94
N SER A 13 25.59 -7.08 13.68
CA SER A 13 26.90 -7.16 13.01
C SER A 13 27.23 -5.88 12.23
N PHE A 14 28.52 -5.66 11.91
CA PHE A 14 28.97 -4.56 11.04
C PHE A 14 29.04 -4.92 9.55
N SER A 15 28.79 -6.19 9.25
CA SER A 15 28.71 -6.79 7.93
C SER A 15 27.79 -8.01 7.99
N PRO A 16 27.10 -8.38 6.92
CA PRO A 16 26.33 -9.62 6.88
C PRO A 16 27.27 -10.84 6.86
N ASN A 17 26.87 -11.93 7.51
CA ASN A 17 27.66 -13.16 7.60
C ASN A 17 27.66 -13.98 6.31
N PHE A 18 26.51 -14.05 5.63
CA PHE A 18 26.34 -14.65 4.31
C PHE A 18 25.01 -14.16 3.72
N ILE A 19 24.99 -13.83 2.43
CA ILE A 19 23.76 -13.51 1.71
C ILE A 19 23.76 -14.32 0.43
N GLU A 20 22.73 -15.14 0.27
CA GLU A 20 22.52 -15.91 -0.95
C GLU A 20 22.33 -14.97 -2.13
N ASN A 21 23.13 -15.17 -3.18
CA ASN A 21 23.05 -14.39 -4.41
C ASN A 21 22.60 -15.29 -5.55
N THR A 22 21.55 -14.87 -6.24
CA THR A 22 21.03 -15.52 -7.45
C THR A 22 21.19 -14.59 -8.66
N ASP A 23 21.29 -15.15 -9.87
CA ASP A 23 21.51 -14.38 -11.12
C ASP A 23 20.43 -13.31 -11.37
N ASP A 24 19.23 -13.48 -10.81
CA ASP A 24 18.09 -12.58 -10.93
C ASP A 24 17.97 -11.55 -9.78
N SER A 25 18.95 -11.51 -8.87
CA SER A 25 18.97 -10.57 -7.75
C SER A 25 19.12 -9.13 -8.22
N ILE A 26 18.38 -8.23 -7.56
CA ILE A 26 18.69 -6.79 -7.58
C ILE A 26 19.63 -6.48 -6.41
N TYR A 27 20.26 -5.32 -6.39
CA TYR A 27 21.28 -4.99 -5.41
C TYR A 27 20.98 -3.68 -4.68
N LEU A 28 21.10 -3.67 -3.36
CA LEU A 28 21.24 -2.42 -2.63
C LEU A 28 22.71 -2.00 -2.72
N PHE A 29 22.97 -0.84 -3.30
CA PHE A 29 24.31 -0.32 -3.51
C PHE A 29 24.78 0.53 -2.32
N GLY A 30 26.02 0.31 -1.90
CA GLY A 30 26.54 0.93 -0.68
C GLY A 30 27.88 0.38 -0.23
N GLU A 31 28.10 0.53 1.06
CA GLU A 31 29.33 0.16 1.75
C GLU A 31 28.95 -0.52 3.07
N SER A 32 29.79 -1.45 3.52
CA SER A 32 29.71 -1.97 4.89
C SER A 32 29.88 -0.82 5.88
N PHE A 33 29.46 -1.02 7.14
CA PHE A 33 29.64 0.03 8.15
C PHE A 33 31.12 0.35 8.44
N LEU A 34 32.04 -0.52 8.00
CA LEU A 34 33.49 -0.31 8.08
C LEU A 34 34.06 0.50 6.89
N GLY A 35 33.23 0.91 5.93
CA GLY A 35 33.62 1.73 4.78
C GLY A 35 34.16 0.93 3.58
N HIS A 36 33.95 -0.38 3.53
CA HIS A 36 34.32 -1.19 2.37
C HIS A 36 33.15 -1.27 1.38
N PRO A 37 33.39 -1.10 0.06
CA PRO A 37 32.35 -1.29 -0.95
C PRO A 37 31.68 -2.65 -0.80
N MET A 38 30.36 -2.65 -0.69
CA MET A 38 29.58 -3.85 -0.46
C MET A 38 28.20 -3.65 -1.03
N ASN A 39 27.78 -4.51 -1.96
CA ASN A 39 26.42 -4.53 -2.46
C ASN A 39 25.67 -5.69 -1.82
N ILE A 40 24.43 -5.43 -1.38
CA ILE A 40 23.58 -6.44 -0.74
C ILE A 40 22.63 -6.98 -1.81
N PRO A 41 22.72 -8.26 -2.21
CA PRO A 41 21.77 -8.83 -3.14
C PRO A 41 20.40 -9.02 -2.46
N LEU A 42 19.35 -8.61 -3.15
CA LEU A 42 17.96 -8.92 -2.87
C LEU A 42 17.48 -9.89 -3.94
N SER A 43 17.53 -11.18 -3.63
CA SER A 43 17.01 -12.24 -4.50
C SER A 43 15.49 -12.13 -4.64
N GLN A 44 14.93 -12.80 -5.65
CA GLN A 44 13.47 -12.87 -5.80
C GLN A 44 12.80 -13.54 -4.59
N ASP A 45 13.49 -14.45 -3.91
CA ASP A 45 12.99 -15.06 -2.67
C ASP A 45 12.87 -14.02 -1.54
N LEU A 46 13.89 -13.18 -1.33
CA LEU A 46 13.84 -12.10 -0.34
C LEU A 46 12.75 -11.08 -0.66
N LEU A 47 12.62 -10.68 -1.93
CA LEU A 47 11.55 -9.76 -2.36
C LEU A 47 10.15 -10.38 -2.19
N SER A 48 10.02 -11.70 -2.36
CA SER A 48 8.76 -12.44 -2.15
C SER A 48 8.33 -12.51 -0.68
N LYS A 49 9.24 -12.18 0.25
CA LYS A 49 8.97 -12.06 1.68
C LYS A 49 8.69 -10.63 2.12
N HIS A 50 8.47 -9.74 1.15
CA HIS A 50 8.16 -8.32 1.32
C HIS A 50 9.27 -7.53 2.03
N VAL A 51 9.28 -6.22 1.83
CA VAL A 51 10.31 -5.31 2.34
C VAL A 51 9.65 -4.17 3.10
N LEU A 52 10.04 -3.99 4.36
CA LEU A 52 9.72 -2.83 5.18
C LEU A 52 10.91 -1.86 5.17
N ILE A 53 10.65 -0.59 4.85
CA ILE A 53 11.60 0.51 4.89
C ILE A 53 11.11 1.52 5.93
N LEU A 54 11.67 1.48 7.14
CA LEU A 54 11.25 2.32 8.26
C LEU A 54 12.26 3.44 8.50
N GLY A 55 11.81 4.69 8.64
CA GLY A 55 12.71 5.81 8.92
C GLY A 55 12.05 7.18 8.88
N ASN A 56 12.64 8.17 9.58
CA ASN A 56 12.16 9.56 9.54
C ASN A 56 12.24 10.17 8.13
N ILE A 57 11.62 11.35 7.96
CA ILE A 57 11.84 12.21 6.79
C ILE A 57 13.35 12.52 6.64
N GLY A 58 13.85 12.47 5.41
CA GLY A 58 15.26 12.77 5.10
C GLY A 58 16.27 11.72 5.55
N SER A 59 15.83 10.54 6.03
CA SER A 59 16.73 9.49 6.53
C SER A 59 17.43 8.66 5.44
N GLY A 60 16.84 8.61 4.23
CA GLY A 60 17.37 7.82 3.11
C GLY A 60 16.37 6.84 2.48
N LYS A 61 15.10 6.78 2.92
CA LYS A 61 14.08 5.86 2.38
C LYS A 61 13.92 5.94 0.86
N THR A 62 13.67 7.14 0.33
CA THR A 62 13.49 7.38 -1.12
C THR A 62 14.68 6.85 -1.94
N ASN A 63 15.90 6.96 -1.42
CA ASN A 63 17.11 6.43 -2.06
C ASN A 63 17.06 4.91 -2.25
N VAL A 64 16.54 4.19 -1.25
CA VAL A 64 16.38 2.73 -1.32
C VAL A 64 15.33 2.37 -2.36
N PHE A 65 14.19 3.07 -2.35
CA PHE A 65 13.16 2.89 -3.37
C PHE A 65 13.72 3.12 -4.77
N PHE A 66 14.53 4.17 -4.98
CA PHE A 66 15.11 4.48 -6.28
C PHE A 66 16.06 3.38 -6.75
N GLN A 67 16.92 2.86 -5.87
CA GLN A 67 17.80 1.75 -6.21
C GLN A 67 17.02 0.49 -6.59
N ILE A 68 15.93 0.18 -5.88
CA ILE A 68 15.07 -0.97 -6.17
C ILE A 68 14.31 -0.77 -7.48
N LEU A 69 13.62 0.36 -7.63
CA LEU A 69 12.80 0.69 -8.79
C LEU A 69 13.60 0.77 -10.09
N ASP A 70 14.81 1.32 -10.08
CA ASP A 70 15.68 1.38 -11.26
C ASP A 70 15.98 -0.02 -11.81
N GLN A 71 16.34 -0.94 -10.91
CA GLN A 71 16.67 -2.31 -11.27
C GLN A 71 15.45 -3.14 -11.64
N LEU A 72 14.32 -2.95 -10.95
CA LEU A 72 13.06 -3.60 -11.33
C LEU A 72 12.58 -3.10 -12.69
N SER A 73 12.62 -1.79 -12.93
CA SER A 73 12.16 -1.16 -14.19
C SER A 73 13.01 -1.56 -15.40
N SER A 74 14.31 -1.81 -15.21
CA SER A 74 15.20 -2.25 -16.29
C SER A 74 15.08 -3.75 -16.60
N ARG A 75 14.50 -4.54 -15.69
CA ARG A 75 14.40 -6.00 -15.80
C ARG A 75 12.96 -6.52 -15.86
N ILE A 76 11.98 -5.62 -15.89
CA ILE A 76 10.56 -5.94 -15.90
C ILE A 76 10.23 -6.82 -17.12
N LYS A 77 9.62 -7.98 -16.87
CA LYS A 77 9.20 -8.90 -17.93
C LYS A 77 7.77 -8.60 -18.35
N LYS A 78 7.36 -9.10 -19.52
CA LYS A 78 5.99 -8.95 -20.02
C LYS A 78 4.92 -9.43 -19.02
N ASP A 79 5.23 -10.46 -18.24
CA ASP A 79 4.33 -11.02 -17.24
C ASP A 79 4.48 -10.37 -15.86
N ASP A 80 5.19 -9.25 -15.75
CA ASP A 80 5.35 -8.47 -14.52
C ASP A 80 4.59 -7.14 -14.60
N VAL A 81 4.20 -6.61 -13.45
CA VAL A 81 3.65 -5.25 -13.32
C VAL A 81 4.14 -4.62 -12.03
N ILE A 82 4.41 -3.32 -12.06
CA ILE A 82 4.83 -2.55 -10.89
C ILE A 82 3.78 -1.46 -10.62
N ILE A 83 3.12 -1.54 -9.48
CA ILE A 83 2.15 -0.56 -9.01
C ILE A 83 2.86 0.33 -8.01
N ILE A 84 2.85 1.63 -8.27
CA ILE A 84 3.59 2.63 -7.50
C ILE A 84 2.58 3.59 -6.88
N PHE A 85 2.51 3.62 -5.56
CA PHE A 85 1.81 4.65 -4.82
C PHE A 85 2.72 5.86 -4.67
N ASP A 86 2.53 6.87 -5.53
CA ASP A 86 3.37 8.06 -5.55
C ASP A 86 2.66 9.23 -4.87
N THR A 87 3.19 9.67 -3.73
CA THR A 87 2.59 10.73 -2.92
C THR A 87 3.23 12.10 -3.16
N LYS A 88 4.35 12.14 -3.89
CA LYS A 88 5.16 13.36 -4.11
C LYS A 88 5.49 13.63 -5.57
N GLY A 89 5.22 12.69 -6.47
CA GLY A 89 5.57 12.76 -7.89
C GLY A 89 7.02 12.38 -8.19
N GLU A 90 7.86 12.15 -7.18
CA GLU A 90 9.29 11.87 -7.35
C GLU A 90 9.54 10.57 -8.13
N PHE A 91 8.65 9.57 -8.01
CA PHE A 91 8.78 8.33 -8.76
C PHE A 91 8.29 8.48 -10.19
N TYR A 92 7.19 9.19 -10.41
CA TYR A 92 6.71 9.52 -11.74
C TYR A 92 7.80 10.25 -12.53
N GLU A 93 8.34 11.34 -11.98
CA GLU A 93 9.40 12.13 -12.62
C GLU A 93 10.64 11.31 -12.99
N SER A 94 11.01 10.35 -12.14
CA SER A 94 12.24 9.57 -12.30
C SER A 94 12.07 8.31 -13.16
N PHE A 95 10.90 7.65 -13.11
CA PHE A 95 10.72 6.29 -13.64
C PHE A 95 9.63 6.16 -14.70
N TYR A 96 8.78 7.16 -14.91
CA TYR A 96 7.76 7.09 -15.96
C TYR A 96 8.38 6.94 -17.36
N LYS A 97 7.75 6.12 -18.20
CA LYS A 97 8.05 5.96 -19.62
C LYS A 97 6.74 5.90 -20.41
N ALA A 98 6.80 6.33 -21.67
CA ALA A 98 5.65 6.22 -22.57
C ALA A 98 5.12 4.77 -22.62
N GLY A 99 3.81 4.61 -22.43
CA GLY A 99 3.12 3.32 -22.34
C GLY A 99 2.85 2.83 -20.91
N ASP A 100 3.47 3.43 -19.90
CA ASP A 100 3.06 3.28 -18.50
C ASP A 100 1.70 3.94 -18.26
N ILE A 101 0.99 3.52 -17.22
CA ILE A 101 -0.32 4.05 -16.84
C ILE A 101 -0.15 5.00 -15.65
N VAL A 102 -0.85 6.13 -15.66
CA VAL A 102 -0.91 7.07 -14.53
C VAL A 102 -2.36 7.35 -14.21
N ILE A 103 -2.77 6.95 -13.01
CA ILE A 103 -4.08 7.26 -12.43
C ILE A 103 -3.86 8.41 -11.45
N SER A 104 -4.18 9.63 -11.87
CA SER A 104 -4.01 10.85 -11.08
C SER A 104 -5.19 11.80 -11.26
N ASN A 105 -5.27 12.81 -10.38
CA ASN A 105 -6.26 13.88 -10.44
C ASN A 105 -5.72 15.19 -11.03
N ASP A 106 -4.65 15.13 -11.83
CA ASP A 106 -4.01 16.29 -12.44
C ASP A 106 -3.64 16.06 -13.93
N GLY A 107 -2.71 16.84 -14.48
CA GLY A 107 -2.32 16.75 -15.89
C GLY A 107 -1.42 15.56 -16.25
N THR A 108 -0.97 14.75 -15.29
CA THR A 108 -0.13 13.57 -15.56
C THR A 108 -0.94 12.35 -16.00
N ALA A 109 -2.27 12.37 -15.80
CA ALA A 109 -3.15 11.25 -16.08
C ALA A 109 -3.02 10.76 -17.53
N THR A 110 -2.67 9.48 -17.69
CA THR A 110 -2.40 8.89 -19.00
C THR A 110 -2.62 7.39 -19.00
N GLY A 111 -3.05 6.88 -20.14
CA GLY A 111 -3.11 5.47 -20.47
C GLY A 111 -1.99 5.04 -21.39
N ARG A 112 -2.20 3.88 -22.03
CA ARG A 112 -1.23 3.26 -22.94
C ARG A 112 -0.91 4.14 -24.14
N ASP A 113 -1.93 4.77 -24.72
CA ASP A 113 -1.88 5.40 -26.03
C ASP A 113 -2.05 6.94 -25.97
N GLY A 114 -1.99 7.53 -24.76
CA GLY A 114 -2.14 8.96 -24.53
C GLY A 114 -2.99 9.25 -23.30
N GLU A 115 -3.45 10.50 -23.18
CA GLU A 115 -4.34 10.96 -22.10
C GLU A 115 -5.53 10.00 -21.95
N ASP A 116 -5.73 9.48 -20.74
CA ASP A 116 -6.82 8.58 -20.40
C ASP A 116 -7.06 8.65 -18.89
N TYR A 117 -8.26 8.23 -18.47
CA TYR A 117 -8.74 8.37 -17.11
C TYR A 117 -9.33 7.06 -16.59
N TRP A 118 -9.39 6.92 -15.27
CA TRP A 118 -9.99 5.77 -14.62
C TRP A 118 -11.50 5.69 -14.88
N ASN A 119 -12.01 4.49 -15.15
CA ASN A 119 -13.43 4.24 -15.37
C ASN A 119 -13.96 3.15 -14.42
N ILE A 120 -14.91 3.53 -13.57
CA ILE A 120 -15.50 2.65 -12.55
C ILE A 120 -16.15 1.40 -13.15
N PHE A 121 -16.76 1.51 -14.33
CA PHE A 121 -17.44 0.40 -14.98
C PHE A 121 -16.46 -0.65 -15.49
N ARG A 122 -15.22 -0.24 -15.80
CA ARG A 122 -14.17 -1.18 -16.22
C ARG A 122 -13.70 -2.08 -15.08
N GLU A 123 -13.99 -1.73 -13.83
CA GLU A 123 -13.66 -2.55 -12.66
C GLU A 123 -14.71 -3.63 -12.33
N ILE A 124 -15.90 -3.57 -12.95
CA ILE A 124 -16.97 -4.56 -12.73
C ILE A 124 -16.63 -5.86 -13.47
N ASP A 125 -16.67 -6.99 -12.77
CA ASP A 125 -16.36 -8.32 -13.32
C ASP A 125 -17.62 -8.96 -13.89
N ASP A 126 -17.57 -9.38 -15.15
CA ASP A 126 -18.69 -10.06 -15.80
C ASP A 126 -19.02 -11.40 -15.12
N ASP A 127 -18.00 -12.10 -14.61
CA ASP A 127 -18.19 -13.37 -13.90
C ASP A 127 -18.83 -13.17 -12.51
N LYS A 128 -18.78 -11.94 -11.97
CA LYS A 128 -19.12 -11.59 -10.57
C LYS A 128 -19.77 -10.22 -10.43
N LEU A 129 -20.71 -9.93 -11.32
CA LEU A 129 -21.30 -8.60 -11.48
C LEU A 129 -21.82 -7.99 -10.17
N GLU A 130 -22.67 -8.73 -9.44
CA GLU A 130 -23.27 -8.25 -8.19
C GLU A 130 -22.22 -8.04 -7.09
N GLU A 131 -21.27 -8.98 -6.93
CA GLU A 131 -20.19 -8.86 -5.94
C GLU A 131 -19.33 -7.63 -6.23
N SER A 132 -18.91 -7.41 -7.49
CA SER A 132 -18.08 -6.26 -7.87
C SER A 132 -18.77 -4.92 -7.64
N ILE A 133 -20.05 -4.81 -8.02
CA ILE A 133 -20.81 -3.57 -7.85
C ILE A 133 -21.01 -3.27 -6.36
N MET A 134 -21.36 -4.27 -5.56
CA MET A 134 -21.54 -4.09 -4.11
C MET A 134 -20.25 -3.76 -3.39
N GLU A 135 -19.11 -4.32 -3.82
CA GLU A 135 -17.78 -3.98 -3.32
C GLU A 135 -17.46 -2.51 -3.59
N ILE A 136 -17.56 -2.07 -4.85
CA ILE A 136 -17.35 -0.67 -5.26
C ILE A 136 -18.23 0.28 -4.43
N ALA A 137 -19.53 0.00 -4.37
CA ALA A 137 -20.48 0.83 -3.62
C ALA A 137 -20.16 0.84 -2.12
N SER A 138 -19.82 -0.32 -1.54
CA SER A 138 -19.52 -0.40 -0.11
C SER A 138 -18.27 0.41 0.27
N THR A 139 -17.20 0.34 -0.52
CA THR A 139 -15.97 1.13 -0.30
C THR A 139 -16.27 2.64 -0.31
N PHE A 140 -17.12 3.08 -1.23
CA PHE A 140 -17.45 4.50 -1.39
C PHE A 140 -18.33 5.07 -0.26
N PHE A 141 -19.15 4.24 0.37
CA PHE A 141 -20.06 4.67 1.43
C PHE A 141 -19.60 4.29 2.84
N GLU A 142 -18.53 3.50 3.00
CA GLU A 142 -18.04 3.03 4.29
C GLU A 142 -17.79 4.16 5.30
N GLY A 143 -17.09 5.21 4.88
CA GLY A 143 -16.80 6.38 5.72
C GLY A 143 -18.06 7.11 6.19
N LYS A 144 -19.08 7.21 5.33
CA LYS A 144 -20.36 7.85 5.67
C LYS A 144 -21.18 6.98 6.63
N ILE A 145 -21.22 5.67 6.40
CA ILE A 145 -21.96 4.71 7.25
C ILE A 145 -21.33 4.59 8.65
N SER A 146 -20.00 4.63 8.75
CA SER A 146 -19.28 4.51 10.02
C SER A 146 -19.31 5.78 10.88
N SER A 147 -19.46 6.95 10.26
CA SER A 147 -19.43 8.25 10.95
C SER A 147 -20.79 8.72 11.47
N THR A 148 -21.89 8.08 11.09
CA THR A 148 -23.25 8.45 11.53
C THR A 148 -23.91 7.39 12.40
N THR A 149 -24.73 7.84 13.34
CA THR A 149 -25.65 6.97 14.08
C THR A 149 -26.90 6.63 13.26
N GLN A 150 -27.32 7.51 12.35
CA GLN A 150 -28.48 7.32 11.49
C GLN A 150 -28.09 6.59 10.19
N LYS A 151 -27.73 5.31 10.31
CA LYS A 151 -27.16 4.51 9.22
C LYS A 151 -28.09 4.27 8.03
N PHE A 152 -29.40 4.42 8.22
CA PHE A 152 -30.40 4.16 7.18
C PHE A 152 -30.13 4.97 5.89
N PHE A 153 -29.89 6.28 5.99
CA PHE A 153 -29.73 7.13 4.81
C PHE A 153 -28.52 6.79 3.95
N PRO A 154 -27.29 6.70 4.49
CA PRO A 154 -26.13 6.32 3.68
C PRO A 154 -26.19 4.86 3.21
N MET A 155 -26.84 3.95 3.94
CA MET A 155 -27.07 2.58 3.47
C MET A 155 -28.02 2.54 2.27
N ALA A 156 -29.16 3.22 2.36
CA ALA A 156 -30.11 3.31 1.24
C ALA A 156 -29.50 4.03 0.03
N ALA A 157 -28.70 5.08 0.26
CA ALA A 157 -27.98 5.78 -0.81
C ALA A 157 -26.96 4.87 -1.50
N LYS A 158 -26.21 4.07 -0.73
CA LYS A 158 -25.30 3.04 -1.25
C LYS A 158 -26.04 2.01 -2.12
N ASP A 159 -27.20 1.52 -1.67
CA ASP A 159 -27.98 0.53 -2.42
C ASP A 159 -28.56 1.13 -3.71
N ILE A 160 -29.01 2.39 -3.69
CA ILE A 160 -29.41 3.11 -4.92
C ILE A 160 -28.21 3.34 -5.85
N PHE A 161 -27.04 3.71 -5.33
CA PHE A 161 -25.83 3.87 -6.14
C PHE A 161 -25.45 2.56 -6.82
N ALA A 162 -25.47 1.44 -6.09
CA ALA A 162 -25.25 0.11 -6.65
C ALA A 162 -26.26 -0.22 -7.76
N ALA A 163 -27.55 0.08 -7.56
CA ALA A 163 -28.59 -0.12 -8.56
C ALA A 163 -28.37 0.73 -9.83
N ILE A 164 -27.90 1.98 -9.68
CA ILE A 164 -27.53 2.85 -10.79
C ILE A 164 -26.36 2.25 -11.58
N LEU A 165 -25.31 1.79 -10.89
CA LEU A 165 -24.18 1.11 -11.54
C LEU A 165 -24.65 -0.14 -12.30
N THR A 166 -25.51 -0.96 -11.68
CA THR A 166 -26.10 -2.14 -12.30
C THR A 166 -26.87 -1.80 -13.57
N HIS A 167 -27.71 -0.76 -13.54
CA HIS A 167 -28.48 -0.33 -14.71
C HIS A 167 -27.59 0.09 -15.88
N PHE A 168 -26.60 0.96 -15.61
CA PHE A 168 -25.66 1.39 -16.65
C PHE A 168 -24.87 0.20 -17.18
N TYR A 169 -24.32 -0.64 -16.30
CA TYR A 169 -23.52 -1.77 -16.72
C TYR A 169 -24.32 -2.80 -17.54
N ARG A 170 -25.58 -3.06 -17.20
CA ARG A 170 -26.49 -3.89 -18.04
C ARG A 170 -26.76 -3.29 -19.42
N SER A 171 -26.54 -1.99 -19.58
CA SER A 171 -26.73 -1.26 -20.83
C SER A 171 -25.42 -1.08 -21.62
N LYS A 172 -24.28 -1.59 -21.13
CA LYS A 172 -22.95 -1.38 -21.71
C LYS A 172 -22.78 -1.82 -23.18
N ASP A 173 -23.63 -2.75 -23.64
CA ASP A 173 -23.61 -3.19 -25.05
C ASP A 173 -24.39 -2.24 -25.98
N LYS A 174 -25.15 -1.31 -25.41
CA LYS A 174 -26.00 -0.35 -26.14
C LYS A 174 -25.47 1.08 -26.07
N ILE A 175 -24.80 1.42 -24.97
CA ILE A 175 -24.25 2.75 -24.71
C ILE A 175 -22.83 2.61 -24.15
N GLU A 176 -21.99 3.58 -24.45
CA GLU A 176 -20.66 3.67 -23.85
C GLU A 176 -20.79 4.15 -22.40
N VAL A 177 -20.43 3.27 -21.46
CA VAL A 177 -20.52 3.55 -20.02
C VAL A 177 -19.20 4.05 -19.46
N ASN A 178 -19.22 5.26 -18.90
CA ASN A 178 -18.06 5.93 -18.35
C ASN A 178 -18.45 6.84 -17.18
N ASN A 179 -17.45 7.38 -16.48
CA ASN A 179 -17.70 8.20 -15.29
C ASN A 179 -18.38 9.54 -15.63
N ALA A 180 -18.19 10.07 -16.84
CA ALA A 180 -18.85 11.31 -17.27
C ALA A 180 -20.36 11.12 -17.42
N LEU A 181 -20.79 10.03 -18.06
CA LEU A 181 -22.20 9.65 -18.16
C LEU A 181 -22.83 9.41 -16.78
N LEU A 182 -22.13 8.67 -15.92
CA LEU A 182 -22.58 8.43 -14.55
C LEU A 182 -22.73 9.75 -13.78
N ARG A 183 -21.75 10.64 -13.90
CA ARG A 183 -21.75 11.96 -13.26
C ARG A 183 -22.92 12.81 -13.75
N GLU A 184 -23.15 12.87 -15.06
CA GLU A 184 -24.26 13.60 -15.66
C GLU A 184 -25.62 13.10 -15.15
N PHE A 185 -25.82 11.79 -15.14
CA PHE A 185 -27.06 11.18 -14.63
C PHE A 185 -27.31 11.53 -13.15
N LEU A 186 -26.27 11.55 -12.32
CA LEU A 186 -26.38 11.82 -10.89
C LEU A 186 -26.52 13.32 -10.57
N ASP A 187 -25.98 14.20 -11.42
CA ASP A 187 -26.14 15.66 -11.26
C ASP A 187 -27.54 16.12 -11.68
N ILE A 188 -28.14 15.51 -12.71
CA ILE A 188 -29.47 15.84 -13.23
C ILE A 188 -30.57 14.98 -12.57
N GLY A 189 -30.19 13.84 -12.00
CA GLY A 189 -31.06 12.80 -11.49
C GLY A 189 -32.05 13.29 -10.44
N SER A 190 -33.32 13.43 -10.85
CA SER A 190 -34.42 13.60 -9.92
C SER A 190 -34.83 12.26 -9.29
N ALA A 191 -35.48 12.32 -8.12
CA ALA A 191 -36.08 11.15 -7.50
C ALA A 191 -36.98 10.36 -8.49
N ASP A 192 -37.75 11.09 -9.31
CA ASP A 192 -38.62 10.52 -10.34
C ASP A 192 -37.82 9.78 -11.44
N LEU A 193 -36.71 10.35 -11.90
CA LEU A 193 -35.86 9.70 -12.90
C LEU A 193 -35.25 8.40 -12.35
N ILE A 194 -34.75 8.43 -11.11
CA ILE A 194 -34.19 7.25 -10.45
C ILE A 194 -35.27 6.19 -10.27
N ARG A 195 -36.48 6.55 -9.80
CA ARG A 195 -37.61 5.60 -9.69
C ARG A 195 -37.98 4.99 -11.03
N LYS A 196 -38.08 5.80 -12.09
CA LYS A 196 -38.37 5.32 -13.46
C LYS A 196 -37.32 4.34 -13.95
N MET A 197 -36.04 4.60 -13.67
CA MET A 197 -34.96 3.67 -13.97
C MET A 197 -35.11 2.37 -13.18
N LEU A 198 -35.32 2.44 -11.87
CA LEU A 198 -35.48 1.25 -11.01
C LEU A 198 -36.67 0.38 -11.45
N SER A 199 -37.80 0.99 -11.84
CA SER A 199 -38.99 0.28 -12.33
C SER A 199 -38.76 -0.52 -13.62
N GLN A 200 -37.66 -0.29 -14.34
CA GLN A 200 -37.32 -1.07 -15.53
C GLN A 200 -36.71 -2.44 -15.20
N HIS A 201 -36.34 -2.68 -13.93
CA HIS A 201 -35.68 -3.89 -13.48
C HIS A 201 -36.47 -4.51 -12.32
N GLU A 202 -37.02 -5.72 -12.52
CA GLU A 202 -37.81 -6.40 -11.48
C GLU A 202 -37.00 -6.60 -10.19
N ASP A 203 -35.70 -6.88 -10.30
CA ASP A 203 -34.80 -7.11 -9.17
C ASP A 203 -34.44 -5.82 -8.40
N LEU A 204 -34.60 -4.64 -9.00
CA LEU A 204 -34.28 -3.35 -8.37
C LEU A 204 -35.54 -2.59 -7.89
N ALA A 205 -36.74 -3.03 -8.29
CA ALA A 205 -38.00 -2.33 -8.03
C ALA A 205 -38.26 -2.07 -6.53
N ASN A 206 -37.83 -2.96 -5.64
CA ASN A 206 -38.01 -2.79 -4.19
C ASN A 206 -37.28 -1.55 -3.63
N LEU A 207 -36.21 -1.10 -4.28
CA LEU A 207 -35.44 0.08 -3.86
C LEU A 207 -36.20 1.39 -4.06
N ILE A 208 -37.29 1.38 -4.85
CA ILE A 208 -38.19 2.53 -5.00
C ILE A 208 -38.75 2.98 -3.65
N SER A 209 -38.94 2.05 -2.71
CA SER A 209 -39.42 2.35 -1.36
C SER A 209 -38.49 3.28 -0.55
N TYR A 210 -37.20 3.37 -0.91
CA TYR A 210 -36.28 4.31 -0.29
C TYR A 210 -36.53 5.77 -0.68
N ILE A 211 -37.13 5.98 -1.85
CA ILE A 211 -37.33 7.29 -2.48
C ILE A 211 -38.76 7.43 -3.03
N ASP A 212 -39.75 6.89 -2.34
CA ASP A 212 -41.13 6.73 -2.83
C ASP A 212 -41.87 8.05 -3.09
N ASN A 213 -41.61 9.06 -2.25
CA ASN A 213 -42.30 10.34 -2.23
C ASN A 213 -41.29 11.49 -2.21
N ASP A 214 -41.29 12.32 -3.25
CA ASP A 214 -40.34 13.44 -3.43
C ASP A 214 -40.35 14.44 -2.28
N LYS A 215 -41.47 14.57 -1.57
CA LYS A 215 -41.61 15.53 -0.46
C LYS A 215 -41.25 14.92 0.90
N SER A 216 -40.98 13.62 0.97
CA SER A 216 -40.65 12.97 2.24
C SER A 216 -39.22 13.32 2.68
N GLY A 217 -39.04 13.52 3.99
CA GLY A 217 -37.70 13.71 4.55
C GLY A 217 -36.79 12.50 4.31
N GLN A 218 -37.38 11.31 4.15
CA GLN A 218 -36.65 10.10 3.81
C GLN A 218 -36.00 10.20 2.43
N THR A 219 -36.80 10.48 1.40
CA THR A 219 -36.32 10.63 0.02
C THR A 219 -35.24 11.70 -0.07
N GLN A 220 -35.48 12.87 0.54
CA GLN A 220 -34.51 13.97 0.54
C GLN A 220 -33.21 13.59 1.25
N GLY A 221 -33.29 12.88 2.38
CA GLY A 221 -32.12 12.38 3.10
C GLY A 221 -31.29 11.40 2.27
N VAL A 222 -31.93 10.38 1.68
CA VAL A 222 -31.25 9.38 0.84
C VAL A 222 -30.58 10.03 -0.37
N LEU A 223 -31.28 10.94 -1.07
CA LEU A 223 -30.73 11.62 -2.24
C LEU A 223 -29.60 12.59 -1.86
N SER A 224 -29.67 13.24 -0.70
CA SER A 224 -28.60 14.11 -0.22
C SER A 224 -27.31 13.33 0.04
N GLU A 225 -27.41 12.16 0.69
CA GLU A 225 -26.27 11.27 0.92
C GLU A 225 -25.67 10.76 -0.40
N LEU A 226 -26.52 10.35 -1.34
CA LEU A 226 -26.10 9.92 -2.68
C LEU A 226 -25.36 11.04 -3.41
N GLN A 227 -25.95 12.24 -3.50
CA GLN A 227 -25.33 13.39 -4.16
C GLN A 227 -24.02 13.80 -3.50
N GLN A 228 -23.95 13.74 -2.17
CA GLN A 228 -22.72 14.08 -1.44
C GLN A 228 -21.60 13.09 -1.76
N ALA A 229 -21.87 11.77 -1.73
CA ALA A 229 -20.88 10.74 -2.07
C ALA A 229 -20.35 10.94 -3.50
N VAL A 230 -21.25 11.18 -4.46
CA VAL A 230 -20.88 11.38 -5.86
C VAL A 230 -20.03 12.63 -6.06
N ARG A 231 -20.35 13.72 -5.35
CA ARG A 231 -19.58 14.97 -5.38
C ARG A 231 -18.21 14.88 -4.72
N GLU A 232 -17.98 13.90 -3.87
CA GLU A 232 -16.67 13.64 -3.24
C GLU A 232 -15.82 12.70 -4.10
N ILE A 233 -16.43 11.73 -4.76
CA ILE A 233 -15.72 10.66 -5.49
C ILE A 233 -15.51 11.03 -6.97
N LEU A 234 -16.57 11.44 -7.68
CA LEU A 234 -16.46 11.79 -9.10
C LEU A 234 -16.06 13.26 -9.25
N ILE A 235 -14.81 13.59 -8.90
CA ILE A 235 -14.24 14.94 -9.02
C ILE A 235 -13.01 14.97 -9.92
N GLY A 236 -12.68 16.15 -10.43
CA GLY A 236 -11.50 16.37 -11.29
C GLY A 236 -11.45 15.41 -12.48
N ASN A 237 -10.41 14.57 -12.53
CA ASN A 237 -10.23 13.55 -13.57
C ASN A 237 -11.13 12.33 -13.37
N PHE A 238 -11.50 11.99 -12.13
CA PHE A 238 -12.33 10.82 -11.84
C PHE A 238 -13.79 10.96 -12.30
N LYS A 239 -14.24 12.15 -12.71
CA LYS A 239 -15.53 12.34 -13.40
C LYS A 239 -15.44 12.34 -14.93
N LYS A 240 -14.24 12.31 -15.52
CA LYS A 240 -14.09 12.38 -16.97
C LYS A 240 -14.40 11.02 -17.60
N GLU A 241 -14.67 11.04 -18.89
CA GLU A 241 -14.70 9.81 -19.68
C GLU A 241 -13.30 9.19 -19.69
N GLY A 242 -13.22 7.86 -19.60
CA GLY A 242 -11.95 7.16 -19.56
C GLY A 242 -12.13 5.66 -19.78
N SER A 243 -11.01 4.97 -19.98
CA SER A 243 -10.98 3.56 -20.31
C SER A 243 -10.12 2.72 -19.36
N LEU A 244 -9.37 3.35 -18.46
CA LEU A 244 -8.44 2.66 -17.57
C LEU A 244 -9.14 1.84 -16.50
N SER A 245 -8.62 0.63 -16.28
CA SER A 245 -8.94 -0.23 -15.14
C SER A 245 -7.68 -0.76 -14.49
N ILE A 246 -7.62 -0.65 -13.16
CA ILE A 246 -6.52 -1.22 -12.37
C ILE A 246 -6.56 -2.74 -12.42
N ARG A 247 -7.76 -3.34 -12.36
CA ARG A 247 -7.92 -4.78 -12.44
C ARG A 247 -7.38 -5.32 -13.77
N ASP A 248 -7.78 -4.72 -14.87
CA ASP A 248 -7.34 -5.15 -16.20
C ASP A 248 -5.83 -4.95 -16.36
N ALA A 249 -5.29 -3.84 -15.87
CA ALA A 249 -3.86 -3.57 -15.91
C ALA A 249 -3.05 -4.58 -15.08
N VAL A 250 -3.51 -4.96 -13.89
CA VAL A 250 -2.88 -6.00 -13.04
C VAL A 250 -3.06 -7.40 -13.62
N ARG A 251 -4.18 -7.69 -14.28
CA ARG A 251 -4.42 -8.98 -14.94
C ARG A 251 -3.53 -9.18 -16.15
N ASN A 252 -3.40 -8.15 -16.99
CA ASN A 252 -2.66 -8.23 -18.25
C ASN A 252 -1.15 -8.09 -18.03
N LYS A 253 -0.74 -7.36 -16.99
CA LYS A 253 0.63 -7.09 -16.52
C LYS A 253 1.52 -6.33 -17.51
N ASP A 254 1.64 -6.84 -18.75
CA ASP A 254 2.27 -6.22 -19.92
C ASP A 254 3.68 -5.62 -19.71
N GLY A 255 4.36 -5.93 -18.62
CA GLY A 255 5.70 -5.42 -18.30
C GLY A 255 5.74 -3.91 -18.10
N ARG A 256 4.70 -3.33 -17.48
CA ARG A 256 4.57 -1.87 -17.31
C ARG A 256 4.53 -1.43 -15.84
N LYS A 257 4.70 -0.13 -15.62
CA LYS A 257 4.38 0.50 -14.34
C LYS A 257 3.00 1.15 -14.38
N ILE A 258 2.38 1.18 -13.21
CA ILE A 258 1.12 1.87 -12.96
C ILE A 258 1.37 2.82 -11.79
N PHE A 259 1.36 4.11 -12.07
CA PHE A 259 1.46 5.14 -11.05
C PHE A 259 0.06 5.47 -10.55
N VAL A 260 -0.16 5.35 -9.25
CA VAL A 260 -1.35 5.85 -8.57
C VAL A 260 -0.90 7.05 -7.76
N GLU A 261 -1.12 8.23 -8.32
CA GLU A 261 -0.64 9.48 -7.72
C GLU A 261 -1.64 9.97 -6.69
N TYR A 262 -1.17 10.13 -5.46
CA TYR A 262 -1.95 10.66 -4.36
C TYR A 262 -1.71 12.17 -4.24
N ASP A 263 -2.72 12.95 -4.59
CA ASP A 263 -2.69 14.39 -4.36
C ASP A 263 -2.95 14.72 -2.87
N LEU A 264 -1.86 15.03 -2.14
CA LEU A 264 -1.91 15.51 -0.76
C LEU A 264 -2.75 16.78 -0.58
N ALA A 265 -2.85 17.64 -1.61
CA ALA A 265 -3.63 18.88 -1.55
C ALA A 265 -5.15 18.61 -1.64
N SER A 266 -5.55 17.59 -2.40
CA SER A 266 -6.93 17.07 -2.42
C SER A 266 -7.31 16.34 -1.12
N GLY A 267 -6.30 15.96 -0.30
CA GLY A 267 -6.47 15.42 1.04
C GLY A 267 -7.27 14.11 1.09
N LYS A 268 -8.05 13.92 2.17
CA LYS A 268 -8.83 12.69 2.42
C LYS A 268 -10.02 12.49 1.48
N VAL A 269 -10.38 13.47 0.65
CA VAL A 269 -11.60 13.40 -0.19
C VAL A 269 -11.54 12.23 -1.17
N LEU A 270 -10.38 12.03 -1.80
CA LEU A 270 -10.16 10.95 -2.78
C LEU A 270 -9.75 9.62 -2.14
N SER A 271 -9.66 9.57 -0.81
CA SER A 271 -9.29 8.36 -0.06
C SER A 271 -10.09 7.13 -0.50
N PRO A 272 -11.43 7.16 -0.68
CA PRO A 272 -12.19 5.98 -1.08
C PRO A 272 -11.81 5.44 -2.46
N ILE A 273 -11.40 6.31 -3.40
CA ILE A 273 -10.95 5.88 -4.73
C ILE A 273 -9.62 5.14 -4.62
N TYR A 274 -8.66 5.71 -3.88
CA TYR A 274 -7.37 5.03 -3.69
C TYR A 274 -7.54 3.72 -2.92
N THR A 275 -8.41 3.65 -1.91
CA THR A 275 -8.78 2.39 -1.25
C THR A 275 -9.26 1.36 -2.28
N LEU A 276 -10.25 1.74 -3.11
CA LEU A 276 -10.82 0.86 -4.11
C LEU A 276 -9.76 0.37 -5.11
N LEU A 277 -8.93 1.27 -5.65
CA LEU A 277 -7.91 0.94 -6.63
C LEU A 277 -6.91 -0.08 -6.06
N PHE A 278 -6.42 0.13 -4.84
CA PHE A 278 -5.47 -0.78 -4.20
C PHE A 278 -6.10 -2.10 -3.78
N ASP A 279 -7.30 -2.10 -3.21
CA ASP A 279 -7.98 -3.35 -2.85
C ASP A 279 -8.29 -4.19 -4.10
N LEU A 280 -8.74 -3.57 -5.21
CA LEU A 280 -8.93 -4.26 -6.47
C LEU A 280 -7.61 -4.79 -7.06
N ALA A 281 -6.54 -4.00 -7.03
CA ALA A 281 -5.22 -4.42 -7.47
C ALA A 281 -4.72 -5.64 -6.68
N ILE A 282 -4.84 -5.60 -5.35
CA ILE A 282 -4.44 -6.67 -4.45
C ILE A 282 -5.30 -7.92 -4.72
N LYS A 283 -6.62 -7.77 -4.75
CA LYS A 283 -7.55 -8.87 -5.01
C LYS A 283 -7.27 -9.54 -6.36
N GLN A 284 -7.00 -8.75 -7.39
CA GLN A 284 -6.65 -9.26 -8.71
C GLN A 284 -5.31 -10.00 -8.70
N ALA A 285 -4.32 -9.49 -7.95
CA ALA A 285 -3.02 -10.14 -7.78
C ALA A 285 -3.14 -11.47 -7.00
N LEU A 286 -4.15 -11.61 -6.13
CA LEU A 286 -4.45 -12.84 -5.39
C LEU A 286 -5.35 -13.84 -6.16
N SER A 287 -5.80 -13.49 -7.36
CA SER A 287 -6.70 -14.34 -8.13
C SER A 287 -6.05 -15.68 -8.50
N ARG A 288 -6.81 -16.77 -8.32
CA ARG A 288 -6.36 -18.16 -8.58
C ARG A 288 -6.17 -18.49 -10.06
N LYS A 289 -6.67 -17.66 -10.98
CA LYS A 289 -6.37 -17.79 -12.42
C LYS A 289 -4.89 -17.44 -12.58
N LYS A 290 -3.99 -18.43 -12.37
CA LYS A 290 -2.53 -18.29 -12.32
C LYS A 290 -2.04 -17.40 -13.47
N SER A 291 -1.83 -16.11 -13.19
CA SER A 291 -1.07 -15.25 -14.09
C SER A 291 0.39 -15.47 -13.75
N GLN A 292 1.20 -15.89 -14.72
CA GLN A 292 2.64 -16.02 -14.53
C GLN A 292 3.25 -14.65 -14.19
N GLY A 293 4.44 -14.64 -13.61
CA GLY A 293 5.19 -13.43 -13.26
C GLY A 293 4.70 -12.69 -12.00
N ASN A 294 5.16 -11.47 -11.81
CA ASN A 294 5.16 -10.79 -10.52
C ASN A 294 4.27 -9.54 -10.49
N VAL A 295 3.73 -9.24 -9.31
CA VAL A 295 3.05 -7.98 -9.03
C VAL A 295 3.79 -7.29 -7.91
N TYR A 296 4.48 -6.19 -8.23
CA TYR A 296 5.22 -5.39 -7.25
C TYR A 296 4.35 -4.22 -6.80
N PHE A 297 4.17 -4.06 -5.49
CA PHE A 297 3.56 -2.89 -4.88
C PHE A 297 4.65 -2.05 -4.22
N ILE A 298 4.86 -0.85 -4.73
CA ILE A 298 5.85 0.11 -4.23
C ILE A 298 5.10 1.25 -3.56
N ILE A 299 5.24 1.35 -2.24
CA ILE A 299 4.45 2.27 -1.43
C ILE A 299 5.41 3.10 -0.59
N ASP A 300 5.70 4.35 -0.96
CA ASP A 300 6.68 5.18 -0.22
C ASP A 300 6.20 5.61 1.16
N GLU A 301 4.92 5.93 1.29
CA GLU A 301 4.31 6.24 2.57
C GLU A 301 3.03 5.44 2.78
N PHE A 302 3.17 4.34 3.50
CA PHE A 302 2.07 3.42 3.78
C PHE A 302 1.02 4.01 4.71
N SER A 303 1.37 4.95 5.58
CA SER A 303 0.39 5.57 6.49
C SER A 303 -0.65 6.42 5.78
N LEU A 304 -0.37 6.84 4.54
CA LEU A 304 -1.31 7.57 3.70
C LEU A 304 -2.28 6.65 2.97
N LEU A 305 -1.96 5.35 2.84
CA LEU A 305 -2.92 4.40 2.33
C LEU A 305 -4.01 4.16 3.39
N PRO A 306 -5.29 4.25 2.99
CA PRO A 306 -6.40 3.92 3.88
C PRO A 306 -6.36 2.44 4.30
N ASN A 307 -7.27 2.05 5.19
CA ASN A 307 -7.41 0.65 5.56
C ASN A 307 -7.79 -0.19 4.34
N LEU A 308 -6.90 -1.09 3.92
CA LEU A 308 -7.10 -2.01 2.80
C LEU A 308 -7.56 -3.37 3.32
N SER A 309 -8.73 -3.82 2.84
CA SER A 309 -9.39 -5.04 3.31
C SER A 309 -8.57 -6.30 3.03
N HIS A 310 -7.87 -6.33 1.90
CA HIS A 310 -7.19 -7.53 1.41
C HIS A 310 -5.69 -7.57 1.70
N LEU A 311 -5.11 -6.53 2.28
CA LEU A 311 -3.67 -6.42 2.45
C LEU A 311 -3.08 -7.50 3.37
N ASN A 312 -3.74 -7.78 4.49
CA ASN A 312 -3.25 -8.80 5.43
C ASN A 312 -3.20 -10.19 4.80
N ASP A 313 -4.22 -10.54 4.00
CA ASP A 313 -4.23 -11.80 3.25
C ASP A 313 -3.16 -11.80 2.15
N ALA A 314 -2.94 -10.66 1.51
CA ALA A 314 -1.93 -10.52 0.46
C ALA A 314 -0.51 -10.74 0.96
N ILE A 315 -0.19 -10.21 2.14
CA ILE A 315 1.12 -10.41 2.77
C ILE A 315 1.31 -11.88 3.19
N ASN A 316 0.26 -12.53 3.71
CA ASN A 316 0.37 -13.91 4.20
C ASN A 316 0.36 -14.97 3.09
N PHE A 317 -0.42 -14.76 2.02
CA PHE A 317 -0.67 -15.79 0.99
C PHE A 317 -0.14 -15.41 -0.40
N GLY A 318 0.11 -14.13 -0.66
CA GLY A 318 0.48 -13.60 -1.97
C GLY A 318 1.87 -13.99 -2.47
N ARG A 319 2.76 -14.44 -1.57
CA ARG A 319 4.12 -14.90 -1.93
C ARG A 319 4.11 -15.96 -3.05
N SER A 320 3.26 -16.98 -2.90
CA SER A 320 3.14 -18.07 -3.88
C SER A 320 2.51 -17.63 -5.22
N LEU A 321 1.89 -16.46 -5.24
CA LEU A 321 1.22 -15.85 -6.39
C LEU A 321 2.07 -14.75 -7.05
N GLY A 322 3.33 -14.58 -6.60
CA GLY A 322 4.25 -13.59 -7.17
C GLY A 322 4.04 -12.16 -6.66
N VAL A 323 3.21 -11.96 -5.63
CA VAL A 323 2.98 -10.65 -5.01
C VAL A 323 4.17 -10.26 -4.15
N LYS A 324 4.64 -9.01 -4.32
CA LYS A 324 5.78 -8.45 -3.61
C LYS A 324 5.42 -7.05 -3.14
N PHE A 325 5.63 -6.77 -1.87
CA PHE A 325 5.34 -5.46 -1.27
C PHE A 325 6.66 -4.85 -0.83
N ILE A 326 6.92 -3.60 -1.23
CA ILE A 326 8.02 -2.78 -0.77
C ILE A 326 7.39 -1.53 -0.18
N ILE A 327 7.38 -1.47 1.15
CA ILE A 327 6.55 -0.56 1.94
C ILE A 327 7.44 0.36 2.76
N GLY A 328 7.24 1.65 2.61
CA GLY A 328 7.88 2.72 3.35
C GLY A 328 6.97 3.17 4.48
N VAL A 329 7.54 3.32 5.67
CA VAL A 329 6.83 3.80 6.86
C VAL A 329 7.68 4.86 7.54
N GLN A 330 7.07 5.99 7.87
CA GLN A 330 7.71 7.01 8.70
C GLN A 330 7.51 6.78 10.20
N ASN A 331 6.31 6.37 10.58
CA ASN A 331 5.88 6.23 11.97
C ASN A 331 4.97 5.02 12.13
N ILE A 332 5.34 4.11 13.04
CA ILE A 332 4.57 2.90 13.34
C ILE A 332 3.21 3.22 14.00
N GLU A 333 3.10 4.25 14.84
CA GLU A 333 1.83 4.63 15.48
C GLU A 333 0.74 4.95 14.45
N GLN A 334 1.08 5.60 13.34
CA GLN A 334 0.11 5.90 12.29
C GLN A 334 -0.47 4.63 11.65
N ILE A 335 0.33 3.57 11.59
CA ILE A 335 -0.13 2.27 11.09
C ILE A 335 -1.03 1.60 12.12
N TYR A 336 -0.69 1.68 13.41
CA TYR A 336 -1.53 1.20 14.51
C TYR A 336 -2.88 1.92 14.55
N ASP A 337 -2.93 3.22 14.29
CA ASP A 337 -4.18 3.98 14.22
C ASP A 337 -5.03 3.58 13.01
N SER A 338 -4.41 3.45 11.82
CA SER A 338 -5.13 3.17 10.56
C SER A 338 -5.67 1.72 10.50
N TYR A 339 -4.87 0.75 10.94
CA TYR A 339 -5.23 -0.67 10.86
C TYR A 339 -5.72 -1.25 12.19
N LYS A 340 -5.70 -0.50 13.29
CA LYS A 340 -5.79 -1.01 14.67
C LYS A 340 -4.58 -1.88 15.01
N GLU A 341 -4.13 -1.79 16.26
CA GLU A 341 -2.86 -2.36 16.70
C GLU A 341 -2.68 -3.85 16.33
N TYR A 342 -3.70 -4.70 16.56
CA TYR A 342 -3.60 -6.13 16.28
C TYR A 342 -3.33 -6.42 14.79
N GLN A 343 -4.13 -5.85 13.90
CA GLN A 343 -4.01 -6.10 12.46
C GLN A 343 -2.74 -5.45 11.91
N ALA A 344 -2.39 -4.26 12.38
CA ALA A 344 -1.15 -3.59 12.01
C ALA A 344 0.10 -4.42 12.40
N ARG A 345 0.13 -5.01 13.59
CA ARG A 345 1.21 -5.91 14.01
C ARG A 345 1.30 -7.15 13.12
N SER A 346 0.17 -7.71 12.69
CA SER A 346 0.11 -8.84 11.74
C SER A 346 0.66 -8.46 10.36
N ILE A 347 0.30 -7.27 9.84
CA ILE A 347 0.81 -6.74 8.57
C ILE A 347 2.33 -6.55 8.65
N LEU A 348 2.80 -5.84 9.68
CA LEU A 348 4.22 -5.51 9.83
C LEU A 348 5.10 -6.75 10.06
N SER A 349 4.60 -7.76 10.80
CA SER A 349 5.36 -9.00 11.04
C SER A 349 5.49 -9.88 9.80
N GLY A 350 4.60 -9.72 8.81
CA GLY A 350 4.71 -10.38 7.51
C GLY A 350 5.75 -9.76 6.57
N LEU A 351 6.30 -8.59 6.90
CA LEU A 351 7.37 -7.93 6.14
C LEU A 351 8.74 -8.41 6.64
N LEU A 352 9.23 -9.54 6.11
CA LEU A 352 10.38 -10.24 6.69
C LEU A 352 11.73 -9.63 6.35
N THR A 353 11.81 -8.84 5.28
CA THR A 353 13.00 -8.01 5.00
C THR A 353 12.76 -6.62 5.58
N SER A 354 13.67 -6.12 6.40
CA SER A 354 13.55 -4.82 7.04
C SER A 354 14.79 -3.96 6.81
N ILE A 355 14.57 -2.68 6.52
CA ILE A 355 15.60 -1.66 6.34
C ILE A 355 15.20 -0.50 7.25
N CYS A 356 15.82 -0.44 8.43
CA CYS A 356 15.48 0.50 9.48
C CYS A 356 16.53 1.60 9.56
N PHE A 357 16.17 2.78 9.06
CA PHE A 357 16.93 4.01 9.26
C PHE A 357 16.66 4.62 10.65
N LYS A 358 17.32 5.74 10.93
CA LYS A 358 17.06 6.53 12.14
C LYS A 358 15.57 6.88 12.27
N VAL A 359 15.02 6.58 13.45
CA VAL A 359 13.69 7.00 13.91
C VAL A 359 13.80 7.75 15.24
N ASN A 360 12.94 8.75 15.43
CA ASN A 360 12.94 9.59 16.64
C ASN A 360 11.86 9.20 17.66
N GLU A 361 10.80 8.54 17.20
CA GLU A 361 9.62 8.25 17.99
C GLU A 361 9.79 6.93 18.77
N GLU A 362 9.24 6.87 19.99
CA GLU A 362 9.53 5.78 20.93
C GLU A 362 8.95 4.44 20.48
N SER A 363 7.71 4.41 19.98
CA SER A 363 7.08 3.18 19.52
C SER A 363 7.83 2.59 18.32
N SER A 364 8.30 3.44 17.40
CA SER A 364 9.10 3.02 16.24
C SER A 364 10.46 2.46 16.69
N ARG A 365 11.13 3.07 17.68
CA ARG A 365 12.35 2.49 18.26
C ARG A 365 12.07 1.14 18.92
N LYS A 366 11.01 1.06 19.72
CA LYS A 366 10.59 -0.17 20.39
C LYS A 366 10.28 -1.28 19.38
N PHE A 367 9.57 -0.94 18.31
CA PHE A 367 9.26 -1.85 17.21
C PHE A 367 10.54 -2.44 16.59
N ILE A 368 11.54 -1.61 16.27
CA ILE A 368 12.82 -2.09 15.71
C ILE A 368 13.53 -3.04 16.69
N LYS A 369 13.53 -2.73 18.00
CA LYS A 369 14.14 -3.61 19.00
C LYS A 369 13.41 -4.95 19.09
N ASP A 370 12.09 -4.90 19.15
CA ASP A 370 11.23 -6.08 19.27
C ASP A 370 11.32 -6.96 18.00
N LEU A 371 11.57 -6.36 16.82
CA LEU A 371 11.78 -7.08 15.56
C LEU A 371 12.98 -8.04 15.60
N TYR A 372 14.08 -7.62 16.24
CA TYR A 372 15.32 -8.40 16.32
C TYR A 372 15.48 -9.15 17.64
N GLY A 373 14.63 -8.86 18.63
CA GLY A 373 14.60 -9.56 19.90
C GLY A 373 15.76 -9.23 20.85
N ARG A 374 15.97 -10.15 21.80
CA ARG A 374 16.89 -9.99 22.94
C ARG A 374 18.04 -10.97 22.86
N ASN A 375 19.19 -10.57 23.39
CA ASN A 375 20.34 -11.43 23.59
C ASN A 375 20.91 -11.28 24.99
N ARG A 376 21.92 -12.09 25.33
CA ARG A 376 22.62 -12.03 26.61
C ARG A 376 24.05 -11.62 26.44
N LYS A 377 24.48 -10.63 27.23
CA LYS A 377 25.85 -10.11 27.22
C LYS A 377 26.54 -10.44 28.53
N LYS A 378 27.78 -10.91 28.43
CA LYS A 378 28.69 -11.17 29.55
C LYS A 378 29.69 -10.01 29.64
N ASP A 379 29.51 -9.17 30.64
CA ASP A 379 30.43 -8.10 31.00
C ASP A 379 31.54 -8.67 31.91
N THR A 380 32.78 -8.68 31.44
CA THR A 380 33.95 -9.10 32.21
C THR A 380 34.81 -7.87 32.53
N PHE A 381 35.00 -7.57 33.81
CA PHE A 381 35.80 -6.42 34.24
C PHE A 381 36.56 -6.69 35.55
N ILE A 382 37.67 -5.98 35.75
CA ILE A 382 38.45 -6.05 36.99
C ILE A 382 37.71 -5.23 38.05
N SER A 383 37.45 -5.84 39.21
CA SER A 383 36.81 -5.16 40.33
C SER A 383 37.66 -3.99 40.82
N ALA A 384 37.03 -2.86 41.14
CA ALA A 384 37.70 -1.76 41.83
C ALA A 384 38.11 -2.14 43.28
N ILE A 385 37.56 -3.23 43.82
CA ILE A 385 37.89 -3.77 45.13
C ILE A 385 39.06 -4.76 44.96
N GLN A 386 40.21 -4.43 45.57
CA GLN A 386 41.49 -5.16 45.39
C GLN A 386 41.40 -6.68 45.62
N ASN A 387 40.47 -7.17 46.45
CA ASN A 387 40.34 -8.61 46.78
C ASN A 387 39.32 -9.39 45.93
N ARG A 388 38.57 -8.74 45.03
CA ARG A 388 37.50 -9.41 44.25
C ARG A 388 37.94 -9.95 42.89
N GLY A 389 39.12 -9.57 42.40
CA GLY A 389 39.64 -10.08 41.13
C GLY A 389 38.78 -9.72 39.91
N ILE A 390 38.68 -10.66 38.96
CA ILE A 390 37.86 -10.52 37.74
C ILE A 390 36.40 -10.81 38.09
N VAL A 391 35.51 -9.88 37.75
CA VAL A 391 34.07 -10.00 37.90
C VAL A 391 33.46 -10.29 36.53
N GLU A 392 32.60 -11.30 36.49
CA GLU A 392 31.77 -11.63 35.33
C GLU A 392 30.31 -11.36 35.68
N GLN A 393 29.63 -10.59 34.83
CA GLN A 393 28.21 -10.27 34.99
C GLN A 393 27.47 -10.58 33.69
N VAL A 394 26.52 -11.51 33.74
CA VAL A 394 25.59 -11.76 32.64
C VAL A 394 24.38 -10.85 32.79
N ARG A 395 23.98 -10.18 31.70
CA ARG A 395 22.77 -9.35 31.66
C ARG A 395 21.99 -9.58 30.38
N ASP A 396 20.67 -9.49 30.48
CA ASP A 396 19.81 -9.41 29.31
C ASP A 396 20.03 -8.06 28.60
N SER A 397 20.05 -8.10 27.28
CA SER A 397 20.28 -6.97 26.38
C SER A 397 19.40 -7.13 25.13
N ASN A 398 19.39 -6.13 24.26
CA ASN A 398 18.75 -6.26 22.95
C ASN A 398 19.81 -6.54 21.88
N VAL A 399 19.40 -7.26 20.82
CA VAL A 399 20.22 -7.44 19.62
C VAL A 399 20.53 -6.07 19.01
N VAL A 400 19.50 -5.23 18.89
CA VAL A 400 19.58 -3.82 18.52
C VAL A 400 19.17 -2.96 19.70
N GLU A 401 20.02 -2.01 20.09
CA GLU A 401 19.78 -1.12 21.22
C GLU A 401 19.35 0.28 20.77
N ASP A 402 18.73 1.06 21.66
CA ASP A 402 18.26 2.43 21.36
C ASP A 402 19.36 3.33 20.79
N TRP A 403 20.59 3.19 21.29
CA TRP A 403 21.73 3.97 20.79
C TRP A 403 22.19 3.50 19.41
N ASN A 404 21.97 2.24 19.03
CA ASN A 404 22.26 1.79 17.66
C ASN A 404 21.37 2.53 16.68
N ILE A 405 20.07 2.69 16.99
CA ILE A 405 19.09 3.37 16.15
C ILE A 405 19.32 4.89 16.16
N SER A 406 19.51 5.48 17.35
CA SER A 406 19.60 6.93 17.54
C SER A 406 20.87 7.54 16.94
N ASN A 407 21.94 6.75 16.86
CA ASN A 407 23.24 7.19 16.32
C ASN A 407 23.38 7.02 14.81
N LEU A 408 22.44 6.35 14.13
CA LEU A 408 22.45 6.25 12.67
C LEU A 408 22.46 7.64 12.03
N LYS A 409 23.38 7.84 11.08
CA LYS A 409 23.42 9.04 10.26
C LYS A 409 22.53 8.88 9.03
N VAL A 410 22.35 9.97 8.29
CA VAL A 410 21.61 9.94 7.02
C VAL A 410 22.26 8.92 6.06
N GLY A 411 21.44 8.02 5.51
CA GLY A 411 21.89 6.93 4.64
C GLY A 411 22.43 5.70 5.37
N GLU A 412 22.54 5.72 6.69
CA GLU A 412 22.89 4.54 7.50
C GLU A 412 21.61 3.85 7.99
N ALA A 413 21.58 2.52 7.89
CA ALA A 413 20.44 1.72 8.32
C ALA A 413 20.90 0.42 9.00
N ILE A 414 19.98 -0.16 9.76
CA ILE A 414 20.05 -1.54 10.22
C ILE A 414 19.22 -2.37 9.24
N ILE A 415 19.85 -3.35 8.59
CA ILE A 415 19.20 -4.25 7.65
C ILE A 415 18.99 -5.62 8.33
N GLY A 416 17.76 -6.10 8.31
CA GLY A 416 17.39 -7.47 8.64
C GLY A 416 16.92 -8.20 7.40
N LEU A 417 17.63 -9.26 7.00
CA LEU A 417 17.18 -10.16 5.96
C LEU A 417 16.55 -11.41 6.60
N ALA A 418 15.64 -12.06 5.89
CA ALA A 418 15.02 -13.28 6.38
C ALA A 418 16.10 -14.36 6.65
N ASN A 419 16.12 -14.89 7.88
CA ASN A 419 17.06 -15.90 8.35
C ASN A 419 18.53 -15.43 8.50
N SER A 420 18.78 -14.13 8.69
CA SER A 420 20.11 -13.63 9.02
C SER A 420 20.08 -12.67 10.21
N ASN A 421 21.19 -12.60 10.95
CA ASN A 421 21.39 -11.54 11.95
C ASN A 421 21.31 -10.15 11.31
N PRO A 422 20.77 -9.15 12.03
CA PRO A 422 20.76 -7.79 11.54
C PRO A 422 22.17 -7.22 11.44
N PHE A 423 22.39 -6.34 10.47
CA PHE A 423 23.69 -5.69 10.29
C PHE A 423 23.56 -4.21 9.94
N LEU A 424 24.58 -3.44 10.29
CA LEU A 424 24.70 -2.04 9.91
C LEU A 424 25.18 -1.90 8.47
N TYR A 425 24.56 -0.97 7.74
CA TYR A 425 24.86 -0.73 6.34
C TYR A 425 24.75 0.76 5.99
N LYS A 426 25.57 1.23 5.06
CA LYS A 426 25.52 2.60 4.55
C LYS A 426 25.20 2.59 3.06
N PHE A 427 24.04 3.14 2.72
CA PHE A 427 23.61 3.24 1.34
C PHE A 427 24.43 4.28 0.57
N LYS A 428 24.79 3.92 -0.66
CA LYS A 428 25.29 4.87 -1.64
C LYS A 428 24.12 5.70 -2.15
N LYS A 429 24.32 7.01 -2.32
CA LYS A 429 23.30 7.86 -2.94
C LYS A 429 23.04 7.37 -4.38
N SER A 430 21.78 7.11 -4.72
CA SER A 430 21.35 6.86 -6.10
C SER A 430 21.67 8.11 -6.92
N LYS A 431 22.12 7.89 -8.16
CA LYS A 431 22.45 8.98 -9.07
C LYS A 431 21.20 9.67 -9.59
#